data_AF-A0A7X7XWE4-F1
#
_entry.id   AF-A0A7X7XWE4-F1
#
_cell.length_a   1.000
_cell.length_b   1.000
_cell.length_c   1.000
_cell.angle_alpha   90.00
_cell.angle_beta   90.00
_cell.angle_gamma   90.00
#
_symmetry.space_group_name_H-M   'P 1'
#
loop_
_entity.id
_entity.type
_entity.pdbx_description
1 polymer ?
#
loop_
_entity_poly.entity_id
_entity_poly.type
_entity_poly.pdbx_seq_one_letter_code
_entity_poly.pdbx_strand_id
1 'polypeptide(L)'
;MKLSIRVLSCVLILSMLISGISYSAYGQNEDMNKNQLSFPDIKGHWGSSVIEKFLAKGWIIGYDDGLFRPDKFVTRAEFTA
;
A
#
# COMPACT_ATOMS: atom_id res chain seq x y z
N MET A 1 -1.26 -29.90 -40.50
CA MET A 1 -2.25 -28.99 -39.89
C MET A 1 -2.96 -29.52 -38.63
N LYS A 2 -2.77 -30.79 -38.19
CA LYS A 2 -3.39 -31.33 -36.95
C LYS A 2 -2.56 -31.12 -35.68
N LEU A 3 -1.28 -30.75 -35.81
CA LEU A 3 -0.38 -30.49 -34.68
C LEU A 3 -0.54 -29.06 -34.13
N SER A 4 -0.79 -28.07 -34.99
CA SER A 4 -1.02 -26.68 -34.62
C SER A 4 -2.33 -26.47 -33.83
N ILE A 5 -3.38 -27.24 -34.13
CA ILE A 5 -4.66 -27.18 -33.41
C ILE A 5 -4.54 -27.71 -31.96
N ARG A 6 -3.69 -28.75 -31.75
CA ARG A 6 -3.48 -29.33 -30.41
C ARG A 6 -2.63 -28.41 -29.53
N VAL A 7 -1.64 -27.73 -30.12
CA VAL A 7 -0.80 -26.75 -29.42
C VAL A 7 -1.60 -25.49 -29.06
N LEU A 8 -2.46 -24.99 -29.97
CA LEU A 8 -3.31 -23.84 -29.70
C LEU A 8 -4.32 -24.10 -28.57
N SER A 9 -4.86 -25.32 -28.49
CA SER A 9 -5.75 -25.75 -27.41
C SER A 9 -5.04 -25.75 -26.05
N CYS A 10 -3.79 -26.22 -25.97
CA CYS A 10 -3.02 -26.19 -24.73
C CYS A 10 -2.68 -24.75 -24.28
N VAL A 11 -2.40 -23.85 -25.21
CA VAL A 11 -2.08 -22.44 -24.91
C VAL A 11 -3.30 -21.68 -24.37
N LEU A 12 -4.50 -21.96 -24.89
CA LEU A 12 -5.75 -21.35 -24.41
C LEU A 12 -6.21 -21.90 -23.06
N ILE A 13 -6.01 -23.20 -22.80
CA ILE A 13 -6.33 -23.79 -21.50
C ILE A 13 -5.36 -23.30 -20.42
N LEU A 14 -4.08 -23.10 -20.78
CA LEU A 14 -3.06 -22.59 -19.86
C LEU A 14 -3.29 -21.11 -19.50
N SER A 15 -3.73 -20.26 -20.45
CA SER A 15 -4.01 -18.84 -20.17
C SER A 15 -5.22 -18.63 -19.25
N MET A 16 -6.22 -19.51 -19.34
CA MET A 16 -7.41 -19.46 -18.48
C MET A 16 -7.09 -19.84 -17.03
N LEU A 17 -6.11 -20.72 -16.80
CA LEU A 17 -5.67 -21.14 -15.46
C LEU A 17 -4.77 -20.09 -14.78
N ILE A 18 -3.93 -19.38 -15.55
CA ILE A 18 -3.03 -18.35 -14.99
C ILE A 18 -3.80 -17.14 -14.43
N SER A 19 -4.98 -16.83 -14.99
CA SER A 19 -5.82 -15.71 -14.52
C SER A 19 -6.60 -16.03 -13.23
N GLY A 20 -6.72 -17.30 -12.86
CA GLY A 20 -7.39 -17.76 -11.63
C GLY A 20 -6.48 -17.85 -10.41
N ILE A 21 -5.15 -17.73 -10.59
CA ILE A 21 -4.20 -17.62 -9.50
C ILE A 21 -4.09 -16.13 -9.19
N SER A 22 -4.85 -15.70 -8.18
CA SER A 22 -4.80 -14.42 -7.50
C SER A 22 -3.57 -13.56 -7.86
N TYR A 23 -3.77 -12.43 -8.54
CA TYR A 23 -2.81 -11.31 -8.63
C TYR A 23 -2.57 -10.63 -7.27
N SER A 24 -2.69 -11.35 -6.16
CA SER A 24 -2.49 -10.85 -4.80
C SER A 24 -1.15 -11.32 -4.23
N ALA A 25 -0.12 -11.42 -5.08
CA ALA A 25 1.26 -11.68 -4.67
C ALA A 25 2.24 -10.55 -5.07
N TYR A 26 1.73 -9.38 -5.46
CA TYR A 26 2.45 -8.13 -5.26
C TYR A 26 1.98 -7.50 -3.93
N GLY A 27 2.07 -8.29 -2.85
CA GLY A 27 2.02 -7.76 -1.51
C GLY A 27 3.26 -6.90 -1.30
N GLN A 28 3.04 -5.67 -0.83
CA GLN A 28 4.06 -4.69 -0.49
C GLN A 28 5.23 -5.35 0.23
N ASN A 29 6.45 -5.09 -0.25
CA ASN A 29 7.68 -5.40 0.44
C ASN A 29 7.59 -4.86 1.89
N GLU A 30 7.45 -5.75 2.87
CA GLU A 30 7.47 -5.39 4.30
C GLU A 30 8.91 -5.21 4.79
N ASP A 31 9.67 -4.33 4.13
CA ASP A 31 10.95 -3.86 4.67
C ASP A 31 10.72 -2.57 5.48
N MET A 32 9.81 -2.64 6.46
CA MET A 32 9.66 -1.55 7.42
C MET A 32 10.76 -1.67 8.47
N ASN A 33 11.84 -0.93 8.22
CA ASN A 33 12.71 -0.42 9.27
C ASN A 33 11.83 0.24 10.35
N LYS A 34 11.46 -0.53 11.38
CA LYS A 34 10.63 -0.10 12.52
C LYS A 34 11.27 1.01 13.36
N ASN A 35 12.45 1.50 12.98
CA ASN A 35 13.24 2.39 13.80
C ASN A 35 13.04 3.88 13.48
N GLN A 36 12.11 4.26 12.59
CA GLN A 36 11.95 5.69 12.25
C GLN A 36 10.56 6.12 11.72
N LEU A 37 9.47 5.50 12.17
CA LEU A 37 8.11 5.91 11.78
C LEU A 37 7.49 6.80 12.86
N SER A 38 8.08 7.98 13.08
CA SER A 38 7.41 9.04 13.83
C SER A 38 7.79 10.40 13.22
N PHE A 39 6.84 11.32 13.25
CA PHE A 39 7.01 12.63 12.63
C PHE A 39 7.76 13.58 13.59
N PRO A 40 8.72 14.40 13.12
CA PRO A 40 9.44 15.32 13.99
C PRO A 40 8.55 16.38 14.65
N ASP A 41 7.50 16.81 13.95
CA ASP A 41 6.62 17.93 14.32
C ASP A 41 5.46 17.54 15.25
N ILE A 42 5.33 16.26 15.61
CA ILE A 42 4.32 15.81 16.59
C ILE A 42 4.90 15.70 18.01
N LYS A 43 6.21 15.91 18.20
CA LYS A 43 6.84 15.83 19.53
C LYS A 43 6.25 16.88 20.47
N GLY A 44 5.72 16.42 21.61
CA GLY A 44 5.05 17.29 22.59
C GLY A 44 3.61 17.69 22.21
N HIS A 45 3.12 17.30 21.04
CA HIS A 45 1.71 17.48 20.67
C HIS A 45 0.83 16.47 21.42
N TRP A 46 -0.31 16.91 21.93
CA TRP A 46 -1.24 16.08 22.71
C TRP A 46 -1.76 14.87 21.91
N GLY A 47 -1.86 15.01 20.59
CA GLY A 47 -2.29 13.96 19.66
C GLY A 47 -1.19 12.99 19.21
N SER A 48 0.06 13.19 19.64
CA SER A 48 1.23 12.41 19.18
C SER A 48 1.02 10.89 19.27
N SER A 49 0.55 10.40 20.42
CA SER A 49 0.29 8.97 20.63
C SER A 49 -0.76 8.40 19.66
N VAL A 50 -1.76 9.19 19.28
CA VAL A 50 -2.80 8.73 18.34
C VAL A 50 -2.25 8.70 16.92
N ILE A 51 -1.50 9.73 16.54
CA ILE A 51 -0.87 9.85 15.23
C ILE A 51 0.11 8.69 15.02
N GLU A 52 0.97 8.40 16.00
CA GLU A 52 1.91 7.27 15.94
C GLU A 52 1.19 5.92 15.80
N LYS A 53 0.08 5.72 16.50
CA LYS A 53 -0.74 4.50 16.36
C LYS A 53 -1.34 4.36 14.97
N PHE A 54 -1.79 5.46 14.38
CA PHE A 54 -2.37 5.44 13.04
C PHE A 54 -1.29 5.22 11.97
N LEU A 55 -0.12 5.83 12.14
CA LEU A 55 1.04 5.62 11.28
C LEU A 55 1.52 4.17 11.34
N ALA A 56 1.61 3.58 12.55
CA ALA A 56 1.98 2.18 12.73
C ALA A 56 1.00 1.20 12.10
N LYS A 57 -0.27 1.61 11.93
CA LYS A 57 -1.30 0.82 11.23
C LYS A 57 -1.37 1.11 9.72
N GLY A 58 -0.58 2.06 9.22
CA GLY A 58 -0.65 2.51 7.83
C GLY A 58 -1.95 3.24 7.46
N TRP A 59 -2.69 3.77 8.45
CA TRP A 59 -3.95 4.49 8.22
C TRP A 59 -3.74 5.94 7.79
N ILE A 60 -2.57 6.48 8.08
CA ILE A 60 -2.17 7.82 7.72
C ILE A 60 -0.76 7.78 7.15
N ILE A 61 -0.48 8.73 6.28
CA ILE A 61 0.84 9.02 5.74
C ILE A 61 1.14 10.51 5.99
N GLY A 62 2.42 10.85 6.10
CA GLY A 62 2.84 12.24 6.16
C GLY A 62 2.88 12.88 4.79
N TYR A 63 3.28 14.14 4.76
CA TYR A 63 3.60 14.83 3.51
C TYR A 63 4.98 14.41 2.99
N ASP A 64 5.27 14.75 1.73
CA ASP A 64 6.55 14.42 1.07
C ASP A 64 7.78 14.99 1.78
N ASP A 65 7.60 16.02 2.63
CA ASP A 65 8.63 16.63 3.46
C ASP A 65 8.90 15.87 4.77
N GLY A 66 8.18 14.77 5.03
CA GLY A 66 8.32 13.96 6.23
C GLY A 66 7.64 14.53 7.47
N LEU A 67 6.74 15.50 7.32
CA LEU A 67 5.97 16.11 8.41
C LEU A 67 4.51 15.61 8.43
N PHE A 68 3.83 15.76 9.57
CA PHE A 68 2.40 15.46 9.71
C PHE A 68 1.50 16.69 9.75
N ARG A 69 2.02 17.80 10.29
CA ARG A 69 1.36 19.09 10.50
C ARG A 69 0.08 18.95 11.32
N PRO A 70 0.17 18.56 12.61
CA PRO A 70 -0.99 18.21 13.43
C PRO A 70 -2.02 19.34 13.61
N ASP A 71 -1.58 20.60 13.49
CA ASP A 71 -2.43 21.78 13.60
C ASP A 71 -2.93 22.32 12.25
N LYS A 72 -2.51 21.74 11.13
CA LYS A 72 -2.98 22.13 9.80
C LYS A 72 -4.41 21.63 9.61
N PHE A 73 -5.28 22.51 9.09
CA PHE A 73 -6.61 22.10 8.65
C PHE A 73 -6.52 21.04 7.55
N VAL A 74 -7.24 19.93 7.75
CA VAL A 74 -7.37 18.85 6.77
C VAL A 74 -8.41 19.25 5.71
N THR A 75 -8.06 19.08 4.45
CA THR A 75 -8.98 19.31 3.33
C THR A 75 -9.88 18.10 3.10
N ARG A 76 -11.03 18.31 2.43
CA ARG A 76 -11.93 17.20 2.07
C ARG A 76 -11.25 16.16 1.17
N ALA A 77 -10.35 16.60 0.29
CA ALA A 77 -9.60 15.72 -0.59
C ALA A 77 -8.64 14.82 0.19
N GLU A 78 -7.91 15.39 1.16
CA GLU A 78 -7.00 14.63 2.03
C GLU A 78 -7.75 13.61 2.92
N PHE A 79 -9.00 13.89 3.30
CA PHE A 79 -9.80 12.95 4.10
C PHE A 79 -10.29 11.72 3.33
N THR A 80 -10.45 11.81 2.00
CA THR A 80 -11.01 10.73 1.17
C THR A 80 -9.96 9.96 0.35
N ALA A 81 -8.69 10.36 0.44
CA ALA A 81 -7.60 9.79 -0.34
C ALA A 81 -7.27 8.34 0.06
#